data_AF-A0A0M4QJH2-F1
#
_entry.id   AF-A0A0M4QJH2-F1
#
_cell.length_a   1.000
_cell.length_b   1.000
_cell.length_c   1.000
_cell.angle_alpha   90.00
_cell.angle_beta   90.00
_cell.angle_gamma   90.00
#
_symmetry.space_group_name_H-M   'P 1'
#
loop_
_entity.id
_entity.type
_entity.pdbx_description
1 polymer ?
#
loop_
_entity_poly.entity_id
_entity_poly.type
_entity_poly.pdbx_seq_one_letter_code
_entity_poly.pdbx_strand_id
1 'polypeptide(L)' 'MVFLSKNLLHDHCQRRGQCAAVVVSPEHYERMLEVLEEAEDVAAFDEAMTEEGPSIPWAQVKADLGWA' A
#
# COMPACT_ATOMS: atom_id res chain seq x y z
N MET A 1 -1.13 20.64 27.13
CA MET A 1 0.23 20.72 26.56
C MET A 1 0.88 19.37 26.80
N VAL A 2 0.78 18.46 25.82
CA VAL A 2 1.39 17.12 25.93
C VAL A 2 2.78 17.23 25.31
N PHE A 3 3.81 17.03 26.12
CA PHE A 3 5.20 16.98 25.70
C PHE A 3 5.45 15.67 24.95
N LEU A 4 5.75 15.75 23.65
CA LEU A 4 6.15 14.59 22.87
C LEU A 4 7.67 14.41 22.98
N SER A 5 8.05 13.40 23.77
CA SER A 5 9.41 12.84 23.81
C SER A 5 9.72 12.23 22.44
N LYS A 6 10.89 12.55 21.88
CA LYS A 6 11.31 12.22 20.51
C LYS A 6 11.55 10.71 20.21
N ASN A 7 11.18 9.78 21.09
CA ASN A 7 11.57 8.36 20.95
C ASN A 7 10.45 7.33 21.21
N LEU A 8 9.17 7.70 21.13
CA LEU A 8 8.07 6.74 21.29
C LEU A 8 7.41 6.42 19.94
N LEU A 9 7.78 5.27 19.38
CA LEU A 9 7.06 4.65 18.26
C LEU A 9 5.71 4.17 18.78
N HIS A 10 4.64 4.84 18.33
CA HIS A 10 3.22 4.60 18.62
C HIS A 10 2.69 5.14 19.96
N ASP A 11 1.94 6.23 19.84
CA ASP A 11 1.05 6.73 20.89
C ASP A 11 -0.39 6.39 20.51
N HIS A 12 -1.17 5.86 21.45
CA HIS A 12 -2.55 5.43 21.22
C HIS A 12 -3.52 6.36 21.94
N CYS A 13 -4.46 6.96 21.22
CA CYS A 13 -5.52 7.74 21.85
C CYS A 13 -6.70 6.82 22.19
N GLN A 14 -7.19 6.91 23.43
CA GLN A 14 -8.31 6.10 23.89
C GLN A 14 -9.58 6.95 24.04
N ARG A 15 -10.72 6.35 23.66
CA ARG A 15 -12.06 6.91 23.91
C ARG A 15 -12.90 5.84 24.58
N ARG A 16 -13.39 6.11 25.81
CA ARG A 16 -14.17 5.16 26.62
C ARG A 16 -13.48 3.80 26.81
N GLY A 17 -12.16 3.80 26.97
CA GLY A 17 -11.36 2.59 27.15
C GLY A 17 -11.08 1.79 25.87
N GLN A 18 -11.50 2.29 24.70
CA GLN A 18 -11.21 1.67 23.41
C GLN A 18 -10.14 2.48 22.66
N CYS A 19 -9.23 1.80 21.97
CA CYS A 19 -8.27 2.44 21.07
C CYS A 19 -9.04 3.12 19.92
N ALA A 20 -8.98 4.45 19.88
CA ALA A 20 -9.72 5.27 18.92
C ALA A 20 -8.85 5.74 17.76
N ALA A 21 -7.54 5.94 17.99
CA ALA A 21 -6.57 6.21 16.94
C ALA A 21 -5.15 5.82 17.38
N VAL A 22 -4.27 5.65 16.39
CA VAL A 22 -2.83 5.46 16.57
C VAL A 22 -2.12 6.62 15.89
N VAL A 23 -1.19 7.25 16.60
CA VAL A 23 -0.31 8.27 16.03
C VAL A 23 0.97 7.60 15.57
N VAL A 24 1.26 7.72 14.28
CA VAL A 24 2.48 7.23 13.62
C VAL A 24 3.30 8.41 13.12
N SER A 25 4.61 8.23 12.96
CA SER A 25 5.40 9.22 12.24
C SER A 25 5.07 9.19 10.75
N PRO A 26 5.25 10.30 10.01
CA PRO A 26 4.99 10.33 8.57
C PRO A 26 5.74 9.22 7.81
N GLU A 27 6.99 8.95 8.17
CA GLU A 27 7.83 7.96 7.51
C GLU A 27 7.34 6.51 7.76
N HIS A 28 6.66 6.27 8.88
CA HIS A 28 6.03 4.97 9.15
C HIS A 28 4.70 4.83 8.41
N TYR A 29 3.95 5.92 8.29
CA TYR A 29 2.72 5.95 7.50
C TYR A 29 3.01 5.67 6.02
N GLU A 30 3.99 6.37 5.44
CA GLU A 30 4.39 6.19 4.03
C GLU A 30 4.85 4.76 3.76
N ARG A 31 5.70 4.19 4.63
CA ARG A 31 6.13 2.79 4.51
C ARG A 31 4.97 1.80 4.59
N MET A 32 3.96 2.07 5.42
CA MET A 32 2.79 1.21 5.51
C MET A 32 1.96 1.25 4.24
N LEU A 33 1.87 2.41 3.59
CA LEU A 33 1.21 2.54 2.28
C LEU A 33 1.99 1.80 1.19
N GLU A 34 3.31 1.98 1.12
CA GLU A 34 4.19 1.29 0.15
C GLU A 34 4.08 -0.24 0.28
N VAL A 35 4.11 -0.76 1.51
CA VAL A 35 3.97 -2.20 1.75
C VAL A 35 2.56 -2.70 1.39
N LEU A 36 1.52 -1.88 1.54
CA LEU A 36 0.17 -2.25 1.15
C LEU A 36 0.04 -2.35 -0.38
N GLU A 37 0.59 -1.37 -1.11
CA GLU A 37 0.63 -1.38 -2.59
C GLU A 37 1.38 -2.61 -3.11
N GLU A 38 2.56 -2.91 -2.57
CA GLU A 38 3.33 -4.10 -2.95
C GLU A 38 2.55 -5.40 -2.69
N ALA A 39 1.79 -5.48 -1.59
CA ALA A 39 0.97 -6.65 -1.30
C ALA A 39 -0.19 -6.82 -2.31
N GLU A 40 -0.78 -5.70 -2.77
CA GLU A 40 -1.79 -5.70 -3.82
C GLU A 40 -1.19 -6.12 -5.18
N ASP A 41 0.01 -5.63 -5.51
CA ASP A 41 0.73 -6.00 -6.74
C ASP A 41 1.07 -7.51 -6.79
N VAL A 42 1.55 -8.08 -5.67
CA VAL A 42 1.80 -9.54 -5.58
C VAL A 42 0.50 -10.33 -5.78
N ALA A 43 -0.60 -9.89 -5.15
CA ALA A 43 -1.89 -10.57 -5.32
C ALA A 43 -2.40 -10.49 -6.77
N ALA A 44 -2.28 -9.33 -7.42
CA ALA A 44 -2.66 -9.14 -8.81
C ALA A 44 -1.79 -9.98 -9.78
N PHE A 45 -0.49 -10.09 -9.48
CA PHE A 45 0.42 -10.95 -10.24
C PHE A 45 0.01 -12.43 -10.13
N ASP A 46 -0.26 -12.91 -8.91
CA ASP A 46 -0.70 -14.29 -8.69
C ASP A 46 -2.03 -14.57 -9.41
N GLU A 47 -2.99 -13.64 -9.35
CA GLU A 47 -4.26 -13.74 -10.08
C GLU A 47 -4.02 -13.86 -11.60
N ALA A 48 -3.20 -12.97 -12.17
CA ALA A 48 -2.87 -13.00 -13.59
C ALA A 48 -2.14 -14.28 -14.02
N MET A 49 -1.31 -14.86 -13.14
CA MET A 49 -0.63 -16.14 -13.42
C MET A 49 -1.58 -17.33 -13.38
N THR A 50 -2.69 -17.22 -12.63
CA THR A 50 -3.75 -18.24 -12.61
C THR A 50 -4.80 -18.07 -13.70
N GLU A 51 -4.85 -16.90 -14.35
CA GLU A 51 -5.77 -16.66 -15.46
C GLU A 51 -5.40 -17.51 -16.68
N GLU A 52 -6.35 -18.34 -17.14
CA GLU A 52 -6.18 -19.11 -18.37
C GLU A 52 -6.54 -18.22 -19.58
N GLY A 53 -5.54 -17.84 -20.38
CA GLY A 53 -5.76 -17.04 -21.58
C GLY A 53 -4.47 -16.74 -22.34
N PRO A 54 -4.57 -16.32 -23.62
CA PRO A 54 -3.40 -15.86 -24.34
C PRO A 54 -2.93 -14.50 -23.77
N SER A 55 -1.64 -14.38 -23.47
CA SER A 55 -1.02 -13.10 -23.13
C SER A 55 -1.10 -12.13 -24.30
N ILE A 56 -1.34 -10.84 -24.04
CA ILE A 56 -1.34 -9.80 -25.08
C ILE A 56 0.12 -9.50 -25.51
N PRO A 57 0.48 -9.63 -26.80
CA PRO A 57 1.82 -9.30 -27.26
C PRO A 57 2.14 -7.81 -27.09
N TRP A 58 3.39 -7.47 -26.74
CA TRP A 58 3.82 -6.08 -26.53
C TRP A 58 3.63 -5.17 -27.76
N ALA A 59 3.76 -5.73 -28.97
CA ALA A 59 3.48 -4.99 -30.20
C ALA A 59 2.01 -4.51 -30.27
N GLN A 60 1.08 -5.35 -29.81
CA GLN A 60 -0.35 -5.02 -29.75
C GLN A 60 -0.61 -3.94 -28.70
N VAL A 61 -0.06 -4.08 -27.48
CA VAL A 61 -0.20 -3.07 -26.41
C VAL A 61 0.23 -1.68 -26.87
N LYS A 62 1.38 -1.58 -27.56
CA LYS A 62 1.85 -0.30 -28.11
C LYS A 62 0.94 0.27 -29.19
N ALA A 63 0.40 -0.59 -30.05
CA ALA A 63 -0.53 -0.15 -31.09
C ALA A 63 -1.82 0.41 -30.46
N ASP A 64 -2.37 -0.27 -29.45
CA ASP A 64 -3.60 0.14 -28.76
C ASP A 64 -3.42 1.46 -27.99
N LEU A 65 -2.22 1.72 -27.45
CA LEU A 65 -1.88 2.97 -26.76
C LEU A 65 -1.44 4.11 -27.71
N GLY A 66 -1.33 3.84 -29.02
CA GLY A 66 -0.92 4.83 -30.02
C GLY A 66 0.58 5.18 -29.98
N TRP A 67 1.42 4.27 -29.49
CA TRP A 67 2.88 4.44 -29.35
C TRP A 67 3.66 3.90 -30.56
N ALA A 68 3.10 4.03 -31.76
CA ALA A 68 3.67 3.50 -33.00
C ALA A 68 5.09 4.05 -33.28
#